data_AF-A0A1V6TRN5-F1
#
_entry.id   AF-A0A1V6TRN5-F1
#
_cell.length_a   1.000
_cell.length_b   1.000
_cell.length_c   1.000
_cell.angle_alpha   90.00
_cell.angle_beta   90.00
_cell.angle_gamma   90.00
#
_symmetry.space_group_name_H-M   'P 1'
#
loop_
_entity.id
_entity.type
_entity.pdbx_description
1 polymer ?
#
loop_
_entity_poly.entity_id
_entity_poly.type
_entity_poly.pdbx_seq_one_letter_code
_entity_poly.pdbx_strand_id
1 'polypeptide(L)'
;MNQKNKQPNISLLSQLSFFCTFKKRCLSFFTVIMGEHSAIWQGYVDSSLMGSGQFDKAGILAADFSGLEAASPGFTLSQEEINSLISAYTSSGNAFANGVSVCGEKFVAIRADERSVYGKKGKEGVVIARASSCTIIAHHNESVQTTNAATVVENLVDYLNNPR
;
A
#
# COMPACT_ATOMS: atom_id res chain seq x y z
N MET A 1 -47.46 45.67 -39.95
CA MET A 1 -47.23 46.51 -38.75
C MET A 1 -46.29 45.74 -37.84
N ASN A 2 -45.00 46.09 -37.78
CA ASN A 2 -44.37 46.94 -36.74
C ASN A 2 -44.57 46.34 -35.33
N GLN A 3 -43.58 46.09 -34.46
CA GLN A 3 -42.19 46.57 -34.38
C GLN A 3 -41.49 45.96 -33.13
N LYS A 4 -40.14 46.03 -33.07
CA LYS A 4 -39.22 46.05 -31.90
C LYS A 4 -38.75 44.70 -31.31
N ASN A 5 -37.51 44.27 -31.51
CA ASN A 5 -36.19 44.72 -30.98
C ASN A 5 -35.87 44.31 -29.52
N LYS A 6 -34.88 43.40 -29.42
CA LYS A 6 -33.60 43.53 -28.68
C LYS A 6 -33.54 43.19 -27.17
N GLN A 7 -32.76 42.12 -26.90
CA GLN A 7 -32.07 41.57 -25.69
C GLN A 7 -31.50 42.61 -24.67
N PRO A 8 -31.12 42.28 -23.38
CA PRO A 8 -30.01 41.35 -23.04
C PRO A 8 -29.87 40.66 -21.62
N ASN A 9 -29.10 39.56 -21.64
CA ASN A 9 -28.11 38.93 -20.73
C ASN A 9 -27.94 39.24 -19.20
N ILE A 10 -27.84 38.11 -18.46
CA ILE A 10 -26.80 37.61 -17.49
C ILE A 10 -26.43 38.41 -16.22
N SER A 11 -26.63 37.80 -15.04
CA SER A 11 -25.65 37.51 -13.95
C SER A 11 -26.41 36.90 -12.77
N LEU A 12 -26.14 35.66 -12.34
CA LEU A 12 -25.09 35.21 -11.42
C LEU A 12 -24.99 36.06 -10.14
N LEU A 13 -25.65 35.61 -9.05
CA LEU A 13 -25.16 35.53 -7.67
C LEU A 13 -26.31 35.48 -6.64
N SER A 14 -26.33 34.40 -5.86
CA SER A 14 -26.55 34.41 -4.39
C SER A 14 -27.91 34.89 -3.84
N GLN A 15 -28.72 34.00 -3.24
CA GLN A 15 -28.64 33.73 -1.79
C GLN A 15 -29.64 32.65 -1.32
N LEU A 16 -29.06 31.59 -0.72
CA LEU A 16 -29.44 30.90 0.52
C LEU A 16 -30.95 30.79 0.84
N SER A 17 -31.57 29.61 0.96
CA SER A 17 -31.52 28.83 2.22
C SER A 17 -32.25 27.47 2.13
N PHE A 18 -31.95 26.63 1.13
CA PHE A 18 -32.60 25.31 1.03
C PHE A 18 -31.64 24.24 0.48
N PHE A 19 -30.48 24.07 1.12
CA PHE A 19 -29.53 22.99 0.81
C PHE A 19 -28.94 22.42 2.12
N CYS A 20 -29.82 21.84 2.95
CA CYS A 20 -29.45 21.13 4.17
C CYS A 20 -30.50 20.02 4.34
N THR A 21 -30.42 18.87 3.65
CA THR A 21 -29.92 17.61 4.24
C THR A 21 -30.01 16.51 3.17
N PHE A 22 -29.24 16.59 2.09
CA PHE A 22 -29.14 15.47 1.12
C PHE A 22 -27.73 15.34 0.53
N LYS A 23 -26.72 15.64 1.36
CA LYS A 23 -25.30 15.53 1.00
C LYS A 23 -24.53 14.74 2.04
N LYS A 24 -24.97 13.51 2.35
CA LYS A 24 -24.21 12.56 3.18
C LYS A 24 -24.37 11.08 2.81
N ARG A 25 -24.94 10.73 1.65
CA ARG A 25 -25.16 9.31 1.30
C ARG A 25 -24.85 8.95 -0.15
N CYS A 26 -23.86 9.63 -0.74
CA CYS A 26 -23.37 9.36 -2.11
C CYS A 26 -21.87 8.96 -2.13
N LEU A 27 -21.27 8.59 -1.00
CA LEU A 27 -19.84 8.25 -0.93
C LEU A 27 -19.51 7.05 -0.02
N SER A 28 -20.35 6.01 0.00
CA SER A 28 -19.96 4.72 0.60
C SER A 28 -20.59 3.51 -0.09
N PHE A 29 -20.96 3.63 -1.37
CA PHE A 29 -21.55 2.52 -2.14
C PHE A 29 -20.67 2.09 -3.32
N PHE A 30 -19.36 2.27 -3.20
CA PHE A 30 -18.34 1.76 -4.12
C PHE A 30 -17.20 1.06 -3.37
N THR A 31 -17.53 0.29 -2.33
CA THR A 31 -16.57 -0.55 -1.59
C THR A 31 -17.20 -1.90 -1.26
N VAL A 32 -17.91 -2.51 -2.21
CA VAL A 32 -18.43 -3.87 -2.04
C VAL A 32 -18.37 -4.58 -3.39
N ILE A 33 -17.16 -4.93 -3.87
CA ILE A 33 -16.89 -6.12 -4.73
C ILE A 33 -15.45 -6.67 -4.50
N MET A 34 -14.49 -5.95 -3.89
CA MET A 34 -13.13 -6.52 -3.60
C MET A 34 -12.73 -6.35 -2.13
N GLY A 35 -13.39 -7.05 -1.18
CA GLY A 35 -13.15 -6.78 0.25
C GLY A 35 -13.28 -7.93 1.24
N GLU A 36 -13.56 -9.16 0.81
CA GLU A 36 -13.70 -10.26 1.78
C GLU A 36 -12.33 -10.88 2.14
N HIS A 37 -11.37 -10.89 1.23
CA HIS A 37 -10.00 -11.33 1.54
C HIS A 37 -9.21 -10.24 2.28
N SER A 38 -9.39 -8.97 1.90
CA SER A 38 -8.64 -7.83 2.44
C SER A 38 -8.89 -7.56 3.94
N ALA A 39 -10.07 -7.91 4.48
CA ALA A 39 -10.39 -7.65 5.89
C ALA A 39 -9.52 -8.47 6.86
N ILE A 40 -9.22 -9.73 6.52
CA ILE A 40 -8.35 -10.60 7.33
C ILE A 40 -6.90 -10.12 7.23
N TRP A 41 -6.43 -9.81 6.03
CA TRP A 41 -5.08 -9.28 5.80
C TRP A 41 -4.86 -7.94 6.52
N GLN A 42 -5.86 -7.06 6.52
CA GLN A 42 -5.80 -5.80 7.25
C GLN A 42 -5.65 -6.01 8.75
N GLY A 43 -6.34 -7.00 9.32
CA GLY A 43 -6.17 -7.37 10.73
C GLY A 43 -4.73 -7.76 11.08
N TYR A 44 -4.04 -8.48 10.19
CA TYR A 44 -2.62 -8.84 10.36
C TYR A 44 -1.69 -7.63 10.22
N VAL A 45 -1.96 -6.72 9.27
CA VAL A 45 -1.18 -5.48 9.13
C VAL A 45 -1.30 -4.65 10.40
N ASP A 46 -2.51 -4.42 10.89
CA ASP A 46 -2.73 -3.53 12.03
C ASP A 46 -2.28 -4.16 13.35
N SER A 47 -2.54 -5.46 13.56
CA SER A 47 -2.26 -6.13 14.84
C SER A 47 -0.84 -6.72 14.92
N SER A 48 -0.39 -7.42 13.89
CA SER A 48 0.90 -8.14 13.93
C SER A 48 2.06 -7.26 13.49
N LEU A 49 1.89 -6.48 12.41
CA LEU A 49 2.95 -5.61 11.91
C LEU A 49 2.96 -4.29 12.68
N MET A 50 1.94 -3.45 12.50
CA MET A 50 1.89 -2.13 13.14
C MET A 50 1.83 -2.22 14.67
N GLY A 51 1.13 -3.23 15.21
CA GLY A 51 1.07 -3.49 16.66
C GLY A 51 2.39 -3.89 17.30
N SER A 52 3.41 -4.32 16.53
CA SER A 52 4.76 -4.58 17.05
C SER A 52 5.51 -3.30 17.46
N GLY A 53 5.08 -2.14 16.97
CA GLY A 53 5.77 -0.85 17.17
C GLY A 53 7.13 -0.73 16.46
N GLN A 54 7.49 -1.71 15.62
CA GLN A 54 8.77 -1.72 14.91
C GLN A 54 8.69 -1.16 13.49
N PHE A 55 7.48 -0.99 12.95
CA PHE A 55 7.23 -0.55 11.59
C PHE A 55 6.43 0.73 11.58
N ASP A 56 6.78 1.65 10.69
CA ASP A 56 6.04 2.87 10.43
C ASP A 56 5.08 2.70 9.26
N LYS A 57 5.43 1.85 8.28
CA LYS A 57 4.56 1.48 7.17
C LYS A 57 4.64 -0.01 6.90
N ALA A 58 3.50 -0.62 6.59
CA ALA A 58 3.43 -2.03 6.23
C ALA A 58 2.32 -2.27 5.21
N GLY A 59 2.45 -3.34 4.44
CA GLY A 59 1.44 -3.76 3.48
C GLY A 59 1.58 -5.22 3.11
N ILE A 60 0.50 -5.80 2.62
CA ILE A 60 0.43 -7.16 2.15
C ILE A 60 -0.07 -7.12 0.71
N LEU A 61 0.75 -7.63 -0.19
CA LEU A 61 0.43 -7.89 -1.59
C LEU A 61 -0.13 -9.31 -1.74
N ALA A 62 -0.99 -9.49 -2.74
CA ALA A 62 -1.42 -10.82 -3.17
C ALA A 62 -0.23 -11.66 -3.69
N ALA A 63 -0.30 -13.00 -3.57
CA ALA A 63 0.76 -13.90 -4.03
C ALA A 63 1.00 -13.87 -5.56
N ASP A 64 0.00 -13.43 -6.32
CA ASP A 64 0.05 -13.24 -7.77
C ASP A 64 0.54 -11.85 -8.17
N PHE A 65 0.87 -10.99 -7.20
CA PHE A 65 1.25 -9.59 -7.43
C PHE A 65 0.21 -8.79 -8.24
N SER A 66 -1.06 -9.20 -8.18
CA SER A 66 -2.17 -8.49 -8.83
C SER A 66 -2.44 -7.11 -8.22
N GLY A 67 -2.13 -6.95 -6.93
CA GLY A 67 -2.32 -5.69 -6.23
C GLY A 67 -2.04 -5.79 -4.73
N LEU A 68 -2.29 -4.67 -4.06
CA LEU A 68 -2.19 -4.51 -2.62
C LEU A 68 -3.52 -4.89 -1.97
N GLU A 69 -3.50 -5.91 -1.12
CA GLU A 69 -4.67 -6.45 -0.43
C GLU A 69 -4.89 -5.77 0.92
N ALA A 70 -3.80 -5.39 1.61
CA ALA A 70 -3.87 -4.67 2.87
C ALA A 70 -2.69 -3.70 2.99
N ALA A 71 -2.91 -2.59 3.67
CA ALA A 71 -1.92 -1.53 3.78
C ALA A 71 -2.12 -0.74 5.07
N SER A 72 -1.02 -0.25 5.64
CA SER A 72 -1.07 0.75 6.69
C SER A 72 -1.49 2.10 6.09
N PRO A 73 -2.06 3.01 6.90
CA PRO A 73 -2.43 4.35 6.43
C PRO A 73 -1.24 5.08 5.78
N GLY A 74 -1.41 5.56 4.55
CA GLY A 74 -0.37 6.27 3.81
C GLY A 74 0.72 5.36 3.19
N PHE A 75 0.46 4.05 3.10
CA PHE A 75 1.24 3.11 2.30
C PHE A 75 0.54 2.84 0.97
N THR A 76 1.17 3.25 -0.12
CA THR A 76 0.66 3.05 -1.48
C THR A 76 1.77 2.49 -2.36
N LEU A 77 1.45 1.48 -3.15
CA LEU A 77 2.35 0.91 -4.15
C LEU A 77 1.76 1.09 -5.54
N SER A 78 2.63 1.50 -6.46
CA SER A 78 2.35 1.55 -7.89
C SER A 78 2.62 0.18 -8.53
N GLN A 79 1.98 -0.07 -9.67
CA GLN A 79 2.21 -1.31 -10.43
C GLN A 79 3.67 -1.44 -10.90
N GLU A 80 4.35 -0.32 -11.16
CA GLU A 80 5.75 -0.29 -11.55
C GLU A 80 6.67 -0.82 -10.42
N GLU A 81 6.39 -0.43 -9.17
CA GLU A 81 7.12 -0.93 -8.00
C GLU A 81 6.87 -2.42 -7.78
N ILE A 82 5.63 -2.88 -7.97
CA ILE A 82 5.28 -4.29 -7.91
C ILE A 82 6.07 -5.10 -8.96
N ASN A 83 6.17 -4.60 -10.19
CA ASN A 83 6.95 -5.26 -11.25
C ASN A 83 8.45 -5.29 -10.92
N SER A 84 8.97 -4.23 -10.29
CA SER A 84 10.36 -4.19 -9.80
C SER A 84 10.59 -5.23 -8.70
N LEU A 85 9.62 -5.43 -7.80
CA LEU A 85 9.67 -6.46 -6.75
C LEU A 85 9.72 -7.87 -7.36
N ILE A 86 8.85 -8.16 -8.34
CA ILE A 86 8.84 -9.45 -9.06
C ILE A 86 10.20 -9.72 -9.72
N SER A 87 10.78 -8.69 -10.33
CA SER A 87 12.10 -8.78 -10.98
C SER A 87 13.22 -9.02 -9.97
N ALA A 88 13.13 -8.42 -8.78
CA ALA A 88 14.07 -8.61 -7.69
C ALA A 88 14.04 -10.06 -7.15
N TYR A 89 12.87 -10.69 -7.12
CA TYR A 89 12.73 -12.10 -6.73
C TYR A 89 13.21 -13.08 -7.81
N THR A 90 12.96 -12.78 -9.08
CA THR A 90 13.41 -13.65 -10.20
C THR A 90 14.93 -13.66 -10.34
N SER A 91 15.57 -12.51 -10.11
CA SER A 91 17.02 -12.35 -10.29
C SER A 91 17.61 -11.57 -9.11
N SER A 92 18.20 -12.27 -8.16
CA SER A 92 18.88 -11.65 -7.01
C SER A 92 19.94 -10.63 -7.44
N GLY A 93 20.69 -10.91 -8.52
CA GLY A 93 21.65 -9.97 -9.10
C GLY A 93 21.02 -8.64 -9.56
N ASN A 94 19.78 -8.67 -10.07
CA ASN A 94 19.04 -7.46 -10.43
C ASN A 94 18.58 -6.69 -9.19
N ALA A 95 18.22 -7.39 -8.10
CA ALA A 95 17.87 -6.75 -6.84
C ALA A 95 19.06 -5.96 -6.27
N PHE A 96 20.28 -6.53 -6.31
CA PHE A 96 21.49 -5.84 -5.85
C PHE A 96 21.92 -4.70 -6.78
N ALA A 97 21.79 -4.86 -8.09
CA ALA A 97 22.20 -3.83 -9.07
C ALA A 97 21.21 -2.65 -9.13
N ASN A 98 19.91 -2.95 -9.20
CA ASN A 98 18.88 -1.93 -9.38
C ASN A 98 18.26 -1.46 -8.07
N GLY A 99 18.38 -2.21 -6.97
CA GLY A 99 17.67 -1.93 -5.72
C GLY A 99 16.18 -2.29 -5.79
N VAL A 100 15.45 -1.89 -4.76
CA VAL A 100 14.00 -2.10 -4.65
C VAL A 100 13.32 -0.77 -4.36
N SER A 101 12.27 -0.45 -5.12
CA SER A 101 11.48 0.78 -4.91
C SER A 101 10.19 0.46 -4.16
N VAL A 102 9.93 1.18 -3.06
CA VAL A 102 8.74 1.03 -2.23
C VAL A 102 8.24 2.42 -1.82
N CYS A 103 6.97 2.72 -2.08
CA CYS A 103 6.31 3.98 -1.71
C CYS A 103 7.00 5.24 -2.29
N GLY A 104 7.55 5.15 -3.51
CA GLY A 104 8.26 6.22 -4.20
C GLY A 104 9.72 6.38 -3.76
N GLU A 105 10.22 5.51 -2.88
CA GLU A 105 11.58 5.56 -2.38
C GLU A 105 12.41 4.34 -2.80
N LYS A 106 13.67 4.57 -3.14
CA LYS A 106 14.59 3.53 -3.58
C LYS A 106 15.46 3.04 -2.42
N PHE A 107 15.43 1.73 -2.18
CA PHE A 107 16.22 1.03 -1.19
C PHE A 107 17.30 0.17 -1.87
N VAL A 108 18.49 0.11 -1.27
CA VAL A 108 19.57 -0.75 -1.73
C VAL A 108 19.37 -2.14 -1.13
N ALA A 109 19.25 -3.17 -1.97
CA ALA A 109 19.14 -4.54 -1.49
C ALA A 109 20.44 -4.95 -0.78
N ILE A 110 20.33 -5.40 0.47
CA ILE A 110 21.43 -5.98 1.25
C ILE A 110 21.35 -7.51 1.31
N ARG A 111 20.16 -8.04 1.05
CA ARG A 111 19.88 -9.46 0.96
C ARG A 111 18.79 -9.67 -0.08
N ALA A 112 18.97 -10.65 -0.95
CA ALA A 112 17.98 -11.01 -1.95
C ALA A 112 17.99 -12.54 -2.11
N ASP A 113 17.17 -13.19 -1.30
CA ASP A 113 16.86 -14.61 -1.42
C ASP A 113 15.53 -14.78 -2.16
N GLU A 114 15.23 -16.00 -2.60
CA GLU A 114 13.97 -16.32 -3.28
C GLU A 114 12.75 -16.08 -2.40
N ARG A 115 12.91 -16.24 -1.08
CA ARG A 115 11.84 -16.03 -0.09
C ARG A 115 11.84 -14.61 0.48
N SER A 116 13.01 -14.01 0.67
CA SER A 116 13.14 -12.79 1.47
C SER A 116 14.15 -11.82 0.87
N VAL A 117 13.72 -10.57 0.71
CA VAL A 117 14.52 -9.47 0.18
C VAL A 117 14.54 -8.35 1.21
N TYR A 118 15.73 -7.93 1.61
CA TYR A 118 15.92 -6.84 2.56
C TYR A 118 16.56 -5.66 1.85
N GLY A 119 15.93 -4.50 1.95
CA GLY A 119 16.43 -3.23 1.45
C GLY A 119 16.83 -2.31 2.60
N LYS A 120 17.89 -1.52 2.41
CA LYS A 120 18.25 -0.43 3.32
C LYS A 120 18.40 0.89 2.59
N LYS A 121 18.10 1.98 3.27
CA LYS A 121 18.31 3.36 2.82
C LYS A 121 18.84 4.18 4.00
N GLY A 122 20.17 4.32 4.07
CA GLY A 122 20.81 4.98 5.20
C GLY A 122 20.56 4.22 6.50
N LYS A 123 19.71 4.78 7.37
CA LYS A 123 19.30 4.17 8.64
C LYS A 123 17.89 3.55 8.60
N GLU A 124 17.12 3.85 7.57
CA GLU A 124 15.81 3.24 7.33
C GLU A 124 15.97 1.96 6.53
N GLY A 125 14.95 1.10 6.55
CA GLY A 125 14.98 -0.13 5.80
C GLY A 125 13.62 -0.70 5.54
N VAL A 126 13.59 -1.64 4.60
CA VAL A 126 12.40 -2.35 4.19
C VAL A 126 12.68 -3.84 4.18
N VAL A 127 11.76 -4.59 4.76
CA VAL A 127 11.78 -6.05 4.80
C VAL A 127 10.64 -6.53 3.92
N ILE A 128 10.97 -7.38 2.95
CA ILE A 128 10.01 -7.93 2.01
C ILE A 128 10.15 -9.46 2.09
N ALA A 129 9.10 -10.13 2.50
CA ALA A 129 9.11 -11.58 2.67
C ALA A 129 7.88 -12.20 2.01
N ARG A 130 8.12 -13.27 1.24
CA ARG A 130 7.09 -13.97 0.46
C ARG A 130 6.60 -15.21 1.22
N ALA A 131 5.29 -15.29 1.41
CA ALA A 131 4.56 -16.48 1.82
C ALA A 131 3.94 -17.17 0.59
N SER A 132 3.44 -18.39 0.78
CA SER A 132 2.70 -19.14 -0.25
C SER A 132 1.42 -18.41 -0.69
N SER A 133 0.76 -17.71 0.24
CA SER A 133 -0.51 -17.02 0.03
C SER A 133 -0.42 -15.51 -0.20
N CYS A 134 0.69 -14.86 0.20
CA CYS A 134 0.84 -13.40 0.10
C CYS A 134 2.30 -12.95 0.16
N THR A 135 2.59 -11.71 -0.23
CA THR A 135 3.91 -11.07 -0.03
C THR A 135 3.78 -9.92 0.94
N ILE A 136 4.55 -9.96 2.03
CA ILE A 136 4.52 -8.94 3.09
C ILE A 136 5.65 -7.94 2.86
N ILE A 137 5.33 -6.66 2.94
CA ILE A 137 6.26 -5.54 2.84
C ILE A 137 6.15 -4.74 4.12
N ALA A 138 7.26 -4.53 4.81
CA ALA A 138 7.28 -3.78 6.05
C ALA A 138 8.47 -2.82 6.03
N HIS A 139 8.18 -1.53 6.08
CA HIS A 139 9.15 -0.46 6.22
C HIS A 139 9.34 -0.16 7.71
N HIS A 140 10.58 0.12 8.08
CA HIS A 140 10.94 0.57 9.42
C HIS A 140 11.80 1.83 9.33
N ASN A 141 11.65 2.68 10.34
CA ASN A 141 12.42 3.90 10.47
C ASN A 141 13.84 3.64 11.03
N GLU A 142 14.58 4.72 11.30
CA GLU A 142 15.93 4.67 11.88
C GLU A 142 16.01 4.17 13.33
N SER A 143 14.88 4.05 14.03
CA SER A 143 14.85 3.61 15.43
C SER A 143 14.98 2.09 15.57
N VAL A 144 14.79 1.36 14.46
CA VAL A 144 14.75 -0.11 14.45
C VAL A 144 15.81 -0.65 13.52
N GLN A 145 16.48 -1.72 13.96
CA GLN A 145 17.41 -2.44 13.10
C GLN A 145 16.67 -3.41 12.19
N THR A 146 17.08 -3.47 10.93
CA THR A 146 16.48 -4.34 9.90
C THR A 146 16.43 -5.81 10.32
N THR A 147 17.41 -6.30 11.08
CA THR A 147 17.42 -7.69 11.59
C THR A 147 16.27 -7.98 12.57
N ASN A 148 15.93 -7.02 13.44
CA ASN A 148 14.84 -7.18 14.40
C ASN A 148 13.49 -7.16 13.68
N ALA A 149 13.31 -6.16 12.80
CA ALA A 149 12.17 -6.04 11.91
C ALA A 149 11.97 -7.32 11.07
N ALA A 150 13.04 -7.85 10.49
CA ALA A 150 12.99 -9.08 9.69
C ALA A 150 12.48 -10.27 10.50
N THR A 151 12.90 -10.41 11.76
CA THR A 151 12.45 -11.51 12.62
C THR A 151 10.92 -11.50 12.80
N VAL A 152 10.30 -10.33 12.97
CA VAL A 152 8.83 -10.23 13.12
C VAL A 152 8.11 -10.63 11.83
N VAL A 153 8.60 -10.17 10.68
CA VAL A 153 7.99 -10.49 9.38
C VAL A 153 8.17 -11.97 9.04
N GLU A 154 9.35 -12.55 9.25
CA GLU A 154 9.61 -13.97 8.98
C GLU A 154 8.75 -14.88 9.85
N ASN A 155 8.58 -14.55 11.14
CA ASN A 155 7.69 -15.29 12.03
C ASN A 155 6.23 -15.28 11.54
N LEU A 156 5.77 -14.14 11.02
CA LEU A 156 4.42 -14.03 10.44
C LEU A 156 4.29 -14.86 9.16
N VAL A 157 5.30 -14.81 8.28
CA VAL A 157 5.33 -15.63 7.06
C VAL A 157 5.35 -17.12 7.38
N ASP A 158 6.13 -17.56 8.37
CA ASP A 158 6.16 -18.97 8.80
C ASP A 158 4.82 -19.42 9.37
N TYR A 159 4.14 -18.55 10.13
CA TYR A 159 2.78 -18.82 10.62
C TYR A 159 1.78 -19.01 9.46
N LEU A 160 1.86 -18.17 8.42
CA LEU A 160 0.97 -18.26 7.25
C LEU A 160 1.26 -19.48 6.36
N ASN A 161 2.53 -19.87 6.24
CA ASN A 161 2.94 -21.01 5.43
C ASN A 161 2.58 -22.37 6.04
N ASN A 162 2.44 -22.45 7.37
CA ASN A 162 2.12 -23.68 8.09
C ASN A 162 0.85 -23.52 8.94
N PRO A 163 -0.34 -23.44 8.30
CA PRO A 163 -1.59 -23.43 9.04
C PRO A 163 -1.74 -24.78 9.77
N ARG A 164 -1.87 -24.73 11.10
CA ARG A 164 -2.10 -25.93 11.93
C ARG A 164 -3.51 -26.46 11.79
#